data_AF-A0A973BDH0-F1
#
_entry.id   AF-A0A973BDH0-F1
#
_cell.length_a   1.000
_cell.length_b   1.000
_cell.length_c   1.000
_cell.angle_alpha   90.00
_cell.angle_beta   90.00
_cell.angle_gamma   90.00
#
_symmetry.space_group_name_H-M   'P 1'
#
loop_
_entity.id
_entity.type
_entity.pdbx_description
1 polymer ?
#
loop_
_entity_poly.entity_id
_entity_poly.type
_entity_poly.pdbx_seq_one_letter_code
_entity_poly.pdbx_strand_id
1 'polypeptide(L)'
;MENILDQFFKAALGIGGLGTVGAAVFFGLYKDWLSLDIFSKLSADQTFIIMLVFLGFVFLSLIVLVIAYILKGIKINSATATDNSVAVVNVSK
;
A
#
# COMPACT_ATOMS: atom_id res chain seq x y z
N MET A 1 -1.76 -31.00 -4.21
CA MET A 1 -0.59 -30.23 -3.73
C MET A 1 -0.51 -28.91 -4.52
N GLU A 2 -0.37 -29.00 -5.85
CA GLU A 2 -0.85 -28.05 -6.89
C GLU A 2 -1.49 -26.74 -6.38
N ASN A 3 -2.77 -26.75 -5.98
CA ASN A 3 -3.52 -25.59 -5.46
C ASN A 3 -2.76 -24.66 -4.47
N ILE A 4 -1.86 -25.18 -3.63
CA ILE A 4 -1.09 -24.36 -2.68
C ILE A 4 0.07 -23.65 -3.39
N LEU A 5 0.71 -24.34 -4.33
CA LEU A 5 1.80 -23.80 -5.14
C LEU A 5 1.27 -22.67 -6.04
N ASP A 6 0.11 -22.85 -6.66
CA ASP A 6 -0.53 -21.84 -7.51
C ASP A 6 -0.94 -20.59 -6.74
N GLN A 7 -1.49 -20.75 -5.53
CA GLN A 7 -1.79 -19.63 -4.65
C GLN A 7 -0.52 -18.88 -4.22
N PHE A 8 0.56 -19.62 -3.89
CA PHE A 8 1.85 -19.02 -3.56
C PHE A 8 2.44 -18.23 -4.75
N PHE A 9 2.49 -18.81 -5.95
CA PHE A 9 2.99 -18.11 -7.14
C PHE A 9 2.12 -16.90 -7.49
N LYS A 10 0.79 -16.99 -7.37
CA LYS A 10 -0.12 -15.86 -7.62
C LYS A 10 0.09 -14.72 -6.62
N ALA A 11 0.33 -15.04 -5.34
CA ALA A 11 0.70 -14.04 -4.33
C ALA A 11 2.11 -13.45 -4.58
N ALA A 12 3.09 -14.29 -4.90
CA ALA A 12 4.47 -13.87 -5.18
C ALA A 12 4.58 -13.00 -6.44
N LEU A 13 3.81 -13.29 -7.50
CA LEU A 13 3.72 -12.45 -8.69
C LEU A 13 2.97 -11.14 -8.43
N GLY A 14 1.95 -11.14 -7.57
CA GLY A 14 1.27 -9.92 -7.13
C GLY A 14 2.17 -8.99 -6.32
N ILE A 15 2.80 -9.52 -5.28
CA ILE A 15 3.74 -8.77 -4.40
C ILE A 15 4.99 -8.37 -5.19
N GLY A 16 5.57 -9.29 -5.97
CA GLY A 16 6.74 -9.05 -6.80
C GLY A 16 6.49 -8.00 -7.88
N GLY A 17 5.36 -8.09 -8.61
CA GLY A 17 4.96 -7.11 -9.62
C GLY A 17 4.74 -5.71 -9.02
N LEU A 18 4.06 -5.61 -7.87
CA LEU A 18 3.92 -4.35 -7.13
C LEU A 18 5.29 -3.82 -6.66
N GLY A 19 6.19 -4.71 -6.22
CA GLY A 19 7.57 -4.36 -5.85
C GLY A 19 8.39 -3.84 -7.03
N THR A 20 8.30 -4.47 -8.20
CA THR A 20 8.99 -4.03 -9.43
C THR A 20 8.44 -2.70 -9.94
N VAL A 21 7.11 -2.51 -9.96
CA VAL A 21 6.51 -1.22 -10.34
C VAL A 21 6.89 -0.12 -9.34
N GLY A 22 6.84 -0.41 -8.04
CA GLY A 22 7.29 0.49 -6.99
C GLY A 22 8.75 0.90 -7.18
N ALA A 23 9.65 -0.07 -7.35
CA ALA A 23 11.07 0.16 -7.58
C ALA A 23 11.34 0.95 -8.88
N ALA A 24 10.60 0.68 -9.96
CA ALA A 24 10.74 1.41 -11.23
C ALA A 24 10.30 2.88 -11.12
N VAL A 25 9.18 3.15 -10.44
CA VAL A 25 8.72 4.52 -10.14
C VAL A 25 9.72 5.24 -9.22
N PHE A 26 10.21 4.55 -8.19
CA PHE A 26 11.18 5.08 -7.22
C PHE A 26 12.53 5.40 -7.87
N PHE A 27 13.02 4.54 -8.76
CA PHE A 27 14.22 4.76 -9.56
C PHE A 27 14.04 5.92 -10.54
N GLY A 28 12.93 5.96 -11.28
CA GLY A 28 12.61 7.05 -12.21
C GLY A 28 12.57 8.42 -11.51
N LEU A 29 12.02 8.47 -10.29
CA LEU A 29 11.97 9.70 -9.50
C LEU A 29 13.35 10.09 -8.91
N TYR A 30 14.12 9.19 -8.29
CA TYR A 30 15.48 9.55 -7.80
C TYR A 30 16.46 9.88 -8.91
N LYS A 31 16.33 9.31 -10.13
CA LYS A 31 17.32 9.55 -11.19
C LYS A 31 17.40 11.02 -11.62
N ASP A 32 16.33 11.80 -11.42
CA ASP A 32 16.31 13.25 -11.65
C ASP A 32 16.24 14.04 -10.33
N TRP A 33 15.57 13.54 -9.29
CA TRP A 33 15.53 14.18 -7.97
C TRP A 33 16.91 14.27 -7.29
N LEU A 34 17.74 13.23 -7.38
CA LEU A 34 19.13 13.26 -6.89
C LEU A 34 20.03 14.22 -7.69
N SER A 35 19.60 14.68 -8.87
CA SER A 35 20.32 15.71 -9.64
C SER A 35 20.00 17.14 -9.20
N LEU A 36 19.06 17.33 -8.26
CA LEU A 36 18.72 18.65 -7.72
C LEU A 36 19.91 19.25 -6.95
N ASP A 37 20.17 20.54 -7.18
CA ASP A 37 21.26 21.33 -6.58
C ASP A 37 21.07 21.63 -5.08
N ILE A 38 20.33 20.78 -4.37
CA ILE A 38 20.30 20.69 -2.91
C ILE A 38 21.14 19.50 -2.41
N PHE A 39 21.25 18.42 -3.20
CA PHE A 39 22.08 17.26 -2.86
C PHE A 39 23.57 17.53 -3.10
N SER A 40 23.92 18.44 -4.01
CA SER A 40 25.28 18.99 -4.17
C SER A 40 25.81 19.72 -2.92
N LYS A 41 24.93 20.03 -1.95
CA LYS A 41 25.23 20.76 -0.70
C LYS A 41 25.12 19.88 0.55
N LEU A 42 24.88 18.58 0.38
CA LEU A 42 24.73 17.59 1.45
C LEU A 42 25.85 16.55 1.38
N SER A 43 26.23 15.96 2.52
CA SER A 43 27.11 14.80 2.51
C SER A 43 26.42 13.57 1.91
N ALA A 44 27.21 12.56 1.52
CA ALA A 44 26.69 11.27 1.09
C ALA A 44 25.80 10.63 2.19
N ASP A 45 26.22 10.71 3.45
CA ASP A 45 25.48 10.17 4.60
C ASP A 45 24.14 10.90 4.81
N GLN A 46 24.14 12.23 4.71
CA GLN A 46 22.91 13.04 4.80
C GLN A 46 21.94 12.68 3.67
N THR A 47 22.44 12.60 2.44
CA THR A 47 21.65 12.22 1.26
C THR A 47 21.08 10.80 1.39
N PHE A 48 21.87 9.86 1.91
CA PHE A 48 21.45 8.49 2.18
C PHE A 48 20.35 8.42 3.25
N ILE A 49 20.52 9.12 4.37
CA ILE A 49 19.49 9.23 5.43
C ILE A 49 18.20 9.80 4.86
N ILE A 50 18.26 10.82 4.00
CA ILE A 50 17.06 11.43 3.39
C ILE A 50 16.38 10.48 2.39
N MET A 51 17.09 9.80 1.48
CA MET A 51 16.44 8.77 0.62
C MET A 51 15.87 7.61 1.49
N LEU A 52 16.47 7.28 2.63
CA LEU A 52 15.98 6.20 3.50
C LEU A 52 14.72 6.59 4.29
N VAL A 53 14.66 7.82 4.80
CA VAL A 53 13.47 8.39 5.45
C VAL A 53 12.32 8.54 4.45
N PHE A 54 12.58 9.02 3.23
CA PHE A 54 11.57 9.12 2.17
C PHE A 54 11.04 7.74 1.74
N LEU A 55 11.91 6.73 1.62
CA LEU A 55 11.47 5.33 1.38
C LEU A 55 10.50 4.85 2.46
N GLY A 56 10.80 5.15 3.73
CA GLY A 56 9.92 4.85 4.86
C GLY A 56 8.54 5.51 4.75
N PHE A 57 8.49 6.80 4.40
CA PHE A 57 7.22 7.51 4.16
C PHE A 57 6.43 6.96 2.97
N VAL A 58 7.11 6.57 1.87
CA VAL A 58 6.45 5.94 0.71
C VAL A 58 5.77 4.63 1.13
N PHE A 59 6.49 3.73 1.82
CA PHE A 59 5.89 2.49 2.31
C PHE A 59 4.76 2.72 3.33
N LEU A 60 4.92 3.66 4.26
CA LEU A 60 3.89 3.99 5.24
C LEU A 60 2.62 4.54 4.57
N SER A 61 2.75 5.41 3.56
CA SER A 61 1.60 5.90 2.80
C SER A 61 0.91 4.81 1.98
N LEU A 62 1.66 3.86 1.40
CA LEU A 62 1.10 2.68 0.74
C LEU A 62 0.31 1.79 1.71
N ILE A 63 0.83 1.55 2.92
CA ILE A 63 0.11 0.79 3.96
C ILE A 63 -1.21 1.48 4.34
N VAL A 64 -1.19 2.80 4.54
CA VAL A 64 -2.41 3.59 4.82
C VAL A 64 -3.42 3.51 3.67
N LEU A 65 -2.97 3.62 2.42
CA LEU A 65 -3.84 3.49 1.24
C LEU A 65 -4.44 2.09 1.09
N VAL A 66 -3.67 1.03 1.35
CA VAL A 66 -4.15 -0.36 1.35
C VAL A 66 -5.20 -0.58 2.45
N ILE A 67 -4.95 -0.07 3.67
CA ILE A 67 -5.93 -0.14 4.76
C ILE A 67 -7.22 0.61 4.39
N ALA A 68 -7.10 1.84 3.88
CA ALA A 68 -8.27 2.64 3.46
C ALA A 68 -9.06 1.97 2.32
N TYR A 69 -8.38 1.32 1.37
CA TYR A 69 -9.01 0.55 0.29
C TYR A 69 -9.75 -0.68 0.83
N ILE A 70 -9.13 -1.44 1.75
CA ILE A 70 -9.76 -2.59 2.40
C ILE A 70 -11.00 -2.14 3.18
N LEU A 71 -10.89 -1.11 4.02
CA LEU A 71 -12.02 -0.57 4.80
C LEU A 71 -13.18 -0.11 3.90
N LYS A 72 -12.89 0.53 2.76
CA LYS A 72 -13.90 0.90 1.76
C LYS A 72 -14.54 -0.32 1.08
N GLY A 73 -13.82 -1.44 0.97
CA GLY A 73 -14.32 -2.70 0.42
C GLY A 73 -15.23 -3.50 1.35
N ILE A 74 -15.15 -3.27 2.67
CA ILE A 74 -16.00 -3.97 3.65
C ILE A 74 -17.42 -3.41 3.60
N LYS A 75 -18.34 -4.14 2.98
CA LYS A 75 -19.79 -3.90 3.10
C LYS A 75 -20.26 -4.29 4.50
N ILE A 76 -20.20 -3.34 5.44
CA ILE A 76 -20.86 -3.48 6.74
C ILE A 76 -22.37 -3.40 6.52
N ASN A 77 -23.06 -4.55 6.58
CA ASN A 77 -24.51 -4.63 6.56
C ASN A 77 -25.06 -4.12 7.92
N SER A 78 -25.16 -2.80 8.07
CA SER A 78 -25.76 -2.15 9.23
C SER A 78 -27.26 -2.02 9.05
N ALA A 79 -28.03 -2.42 10.07
CA ALA A 79 -29.45 -2.10 10.18
C ALA A 79 -29.71 -1.54 11.58
N THR A 80 -30.21 -0.30 11.64
CA THR A 80 -30.50 0.42 12.88
C THR A 80 -31.98 0.31 13.19
N ALA A 81 -32.34 -0.18 14.37
CA ALA A 81 -33.71 -0.12 14.87
C ALA A 81 -33.98 1.26 15.48
N THR A 82 -35.21 1.76 15.34
CA THR A 82 -35.71 2.90 16.12
C THR A 82 -36.86 2.43 17.02
N ASP A 83 -37.01 3.05 18.18
CA ASP A 83 -38.15 2.80 19.08
C ASP A 83 -38.31 1.29 19.41
N ASN A 84 -39.55 0.80 19.54
CA ASN A 84 -39.84 -0.62 19.81
C ASN A 84 -39.82 -1.50 18.53
N SER A 85 -38.88 -1.26 17.60
CA SER A 85 -38.71 -2.09 16.39
C SER A 85 -37.52 -3.07 16.50
N VAL A 86 -37.50 -4.07 15.62
CA VAL A 86 -36.40 -5.04 15.50
C VAL A 86 -35.78 -4.92 14.10
N ALA A 87 -34.50 -4.56 14.04
CA ALA A 87 -33.75 -4.50 12.80
C ALA A 87 -33.30 -5.91 12.38
N VAL A 88 -33.80 -6.40 11.24
CA VAL A 88 -33.48 -7.73 10.70
C VAL A 88 -32.58 -7.62 9.48
N VAL A 89 -31.33 -8.04 9.60
CA VAL A 89 -30.39 -8.16 8.47
C VAL A 89 -30.61 -9.51 7.77
N ASN A 90 -31.42 -9.52 6.70
CA ASN A 90 -31.59 -10.72 5.88
C ASN A 90 -30.38 -10.92 4.96
N VAL A 91 -29.47 -11.82 5.34
CA VAL A 91 -28.34 -12.25 4.50
C VAL A 91 -28.76 -13.45 3.63
N SER A 92 -29.52 -13.16 2.58
CA SER A 92 -29.73 -14.13 1.50
C SER A 92 -28.41 -14.39 0.76
N LYS A 93 -28.21 -15.63 0.30
CA LYS A 93 -26.91 -16.21 -0.05
C LYS A 93 -26.84 -16.63 -1.52
#